data_AF-A0A2S4PNW1-F1
#
_entry.id   AF-A0A2S4PNW1-F1
#
_cell.length_a   1.000
_cell.length_b   1.000
_cell.length_c   1.000
_cell.angle_alpha   90.00
_cell.angle_beta   90.00
_cell.angle_gamma   90.00
#
_symmetry.space_group_name_H-M   'P 1'
#
loop_
_entity.id
_entity.type
_entity.pdbx_description
1 polymer ?
#
loop_
_entity_poly.entity_id
_entity_poly.type
_entity_poly.pdbx_seq_one_letter_code
_entity_poly.pdbx_strand_id
1 'polypeptide(L)'
;MESRLNVKPDPSFLNFDNSPQQDHIIFNPPQSAPSVFHTPLKFLPPNDKRIKLLSTTAAKHLNLGHSPSLVKLPPLMRPKEVNIPRGHLNAEAIAEIQNLNNKDPNTWTNRKLARKFNCSSEFVSVCLRHAGGDPSRRKAEVKAKWDFVESQWGPRRKKAREDRQKRWDAALRDE
;
A
#
# COMPACT_ATOMS: atom_id res chain seq x y z
N MET A 1 32.48 30.28 -14.10
CA MET A 1 31.10 29.73 -14.22
C MET A 1 30.64 29.03 -12.94
N GLU A 2 31.57 28.56 -12.10
CA GLU A 2 31.32 27.79 -10.86
C GLU A 2 30.57 28.56 -9.75
N SER A 3 30.75 29.88 -9.66
CA SER A 3 30.09 30.68 -8.61
C SER A 3 28.57 30.79 -8.77
N ARG A 4 28.01 30.53 -9.97
CA ARG A 4 26.57 30.69 -10.24
C ARG A 4 25.73 29.53 -9.72
N LEU A 5 26.35 28.39 -9.40
CA LEU A 5 25.69 27.19 -8.89
C LEU A 5 26.13 26.84 -7.45
N ASN A 6 26.87 27.73 -6.78
CA ASN A 6 27.34 27.48 -5.43
C ASN A 6 26.18 27.56 -4.42
N VAL A 7 25.96 26.48 -3.69
CA VAL A 7 24.95 26.37 -2.63
C VAL A 7 25.67 26.25 -1.29
N LYS A 8 25.34 27.12 -0.33
CA LYS A 8 25.90 27.06 1.02
C LYS A 8 25.49 25.75 1.71
N PRO A 9 26.37 25.15 2.54
CA PRO A 9 26.02 23.96 3.31
C PRO A 9 24.96 24.28 4.37
N ASP A 10 24.38 23.22 4.94
CA ASP A 10 23.42 23.35 6.03
C ASP A 10 24.05 24.04 7.27
N PRO A 11 23.32 24.89 8.01
CA PRO A 11 23.86 25.61 9.17
C PRO A 11 24.49 24.74 10.23
N SER A 12 24.08 23.47 10.38
CA SER A 12 24.68 22.52 11.32
C SER A 12 26.16 22.22 11.05
N PHE A 13 26.65 22.50 9.84
CA PHE A 13 28.07 22.34 9.46
C PHE A 13 28.86 23.65 9.50
N LEU A 14 28.22 24.77 9.85
CA LEU A 14 28.87 26.06 9.97
C LEU A 14 29.35 26.27 11.41
N ASN A 15 30.56 26.81 11.56
CA ASN A 15 31.06 27.27 12.84
C ASN A 15 30.55 28.69 13.08
N PHE A 16 29.88 28.89 14.21
CA PHE A 16 29.43 30.20 14.70
C PHE A 16 30.26 30.59 15.93
N ASP A 17 30.17 31.85 16.36
CA ASP A 17 30.91 32.34 17.54
C ASP A 17 30.53 31.58 18.83
N ASN A 18 29.35 30.97 18.86
CA ASN A 18 28.85 30.13 19.97
C ASN A 18 29.13 28.63 19.78
N SER A 19 29.88 28.22 18.76
CA SER A 19 30.22 26.81 18.54
C SER A 19 31.17 26.29 19.64
N PRO A 20 31.07 25.01 20.04
CA PRO A 20 31.97 24.43 21.03
C PRO A 20 33.43 24.53 20.58
N GLN A 21 34.33 24.88 21.49
CA GLN A 21 35.77 24.98 21.21
C GLN A 21 36.48 23.62 21.10
N GLN A 22 35.81 22.54 21.53
CA GLN A 22 36.33 21.17 21.51
C GLN A 22 35.56 20.29 20.53
N ASP A 23 36.21 19.21 20.10
CA ASP A 23 35.61 18.20 19.23
C ASP A 23 34.39 17.55 19.91
N HIS A 24 33.29 17.47 19.17
CA HIS A 24 32.04 16.90 19.65
C HIS A 24 31.25 16.27 18.50
N ILE A 25 30.34 15.35 18.83
CA ILE A 25 29.49 14.67 17.86
C ILE A 25 28.15 15.43 17.79
N ILE A 26 27.79 15.90 16.60
CA ILE A 26 26.50 16.56 16.35
C ILE A 26 25.50 15.53 15.83
N PHE A 27 24.30 15.53 16.39
CA PHE A 27 23.18 14.77 15.83
C PHE A 27 22.47 15.60 14.77
N ASN A 28 22.69 15.27 13.50
CA ASN A 28 22.12 15.96 12.35
C ASN A 28 21.25 15.02 11.50
N PRO A 29 19.96 14.81 11.85
CA PRO A 29 19.07 13.96 11.06
C PRO A 29 18.79 14.63 9.70
N PRO A 30 19.12 13.99 8.58
CA PRO A 30 18.98 14.61 7.26
C PRO A 30 17.51 14.77 6.87
N GLN A 31 17.20 15.84 6.12
CA GLN A 31 15.88 16.09 5.54
C GLN A 31 15.68 15.29 4.23
N SER A 32 15.96 14.00 4.26
CA SER A 32 15.86 13.10 3.11
C SER A 32 15.09 11.84 3.46
N ALA A 33 14.59 11.13 2.45
CA ALA A 33 14.00 9.82 2.67
C ALA A 33 15.05 8.84 3.22
N PRO A 34 14.71 7.98 4.20
CA PRO A 34 15.63 6.98 4.71
C PRO A 34 15.88 5.89 3.66
N SER A 35 17.08 5.31 3.66
CA SER A 35 17.38 4.15 2.82
C SER A 35 16.80 2.85 3.42
N VAL A 36 16.65 1.82 2.60
CA VAL A 36 16.13 0.49 3.00
C VAL A 36 16.98 -0.17 4.11
N PHE A 37 18.25 0.20 4.22
CA PHE A 37 19.16 -0.30 5.27
C PHE A 37 18.88 0.28 6.66
N HIS A 38 18.11 1.37 6.75
CA HIS A 38 17.61 1.90 8.02
C HIS A 38 16.40 1.09 8.48
N THR A 39 16.67 -0.13 8.94
CA THR A 39 15.64 -1.11 9.34
C THR A 39 14.85 -0.59 10.57
N PRO A 40 13.52 -0.45 10.48
CA PRO A 40 12.70 -0.02 11.61
C PRO A 40 12.70 -1.08 12.72
N LEU A 41 12.49 -0.64 13.97
CA LEU A 41 12.52 -1.49 15.17
C LEU A 41 11.68 -2.77 15.04
N LYS A 42 10.52 -2.69 14.37
CA LYS A 42 9.60 -3.82 14.19
C LYS A 42 10.16 -4.97 13.34
N PHE A 43 11.19 -4.71 12.53
CA PHE A 43 11.82 -5.70 11.66
C PHE A 43 13.16 -6.21 12.20
N LEU A 44 13.62 -5.72 13.35
CA LEU A 44 14.80 -6.26 14.00
C LEU A 44 14.48 -7.55 14.76
N PRO A 45 15.40 -8.54 14.77
CA PRO A 45 15.21 -9.74 15.56
C PRO A 45 15.26 -9.39 17.06
N PRO A 46 14.53 -10.11 17.93
CA PRO A 46 14.39 -9.75 19.35
C PRO A 46 15.70 -9.57 20.12
N ASN A 47 16.76 -10.26 19.71
CA ASN A 47 18.08 -10.23 20.35
C ASN A 47 19.05 -9.19 19.77
N ASP A 48 18.60 -8.33 18.84
CA ASP A 48 19.46 -7.29 18.27
C ASP A 48 19.73 -6.16 19.29
N LYS A 49 21.01 -5.95 19.62
CA LYS A 49 21.45 -4.91 20.56
C LYS A 49 21.03 -3.49 20.11
N ARG A 50 20.86 -3.27 18.80
CA ARG A 50 20.45 -1.99 18.22
C ARG A 50 19.05 -1.56 18.63
N ILE A 51 18.19 -2.47 19.08
CA ILE A 51 16.83 -2.17 19.55
C ILE A 51 16.85 -1.10 20.65
N LYS A 52 17.75 -1.24 21.64
CA LYS A 52 17.86 -0.28 22.75
C LYS A 52 18.30 1.10 22.27
N LEU A 53 19.29 1.16 21.37
CA LEU A 53 19.78 2.42 20.83
C LEU A 53 18.68 3.13 20.03
N LEU A 54 18.10 2.43 19.05
CA LEU A 54 17.09 3.00 18.15
C LEU A 54 15.80 3.40 18.88
N SER A 55 15.39 2.68 19.93
CA SER A 55 14.22 3.06 20.73
C SER A 55 14.45 4.36 21.51
N THR A 56 15.63 4.53 22.10
CA THR A 56 15.97 5.78 22.81
C THR A 56 16.06 6.98 21.88
N THR A 57 16.63 6.80 20.69
CA THR A 57 16.69 7.87 19.66
C THR A 57 15.29 8.24 19.17
N ALA A 58 14.43 7.26 18.89
CA ALA A 58 13.06 7.51 18.45
C ALA A 58 12.22 8.25 19.52
N ALA A 59 12.37 7.87 20.80
CA ALA A 59 11.67 8.53 21.90
C ALA A 59 12.07 10.02 22.05
N LYS A 60 13.35 10.33 21.88
CA LYS A 60 13.86 11.72 21.87
C LYS A 60 13.31 12.52 20.69
N HIS A 61 13.31 11.93 19.50
CA HIS A 61 12.94 12.63 18.26
C HIS A 61 11.43 12.90 18.13
N LEU A 62 10.60 12.03 18.69
CA LEU A 62 9.15 12.18 18.66
C LEU A 62 8.60 13.05 19.81
N ASN A 63 9.47 13.65 20.63
CA ASN A 63 9.09 14.39 21.84
C ASN A 63 8.10 13.61 22.73
N LEU A 64 8.24 12.27 22.76
CA LEU A 64 7.33 11.34 23.45
C LEU A 64 7.37 11.47 24.99
N GLY A 65 8.15 12.42 25.53
CA GLY A 65 8.22 12.74 26.95
C GLY A 65 6.91 13.29 27.54
N HIS A 66 5.92 13.63 26.70
CA HIS A 66 4.60 14.09 27.13
C HIS A 66 3.51 13.25 26.45
N SER A 67 3.05 12.20 27.14
CA SER A 67 1.85 11.40 26.81
C SER A 67 1.91 10.53 25.53
N PRO A 68 1.87 9.18 25.65
CA PRO A 68 1.81 8.28 24.50
C PRO A 68 0.46 8.29 23.75
N SER A 69 -0.55 9.04 24.22
CA SER A 69 -1.92 9.00 23.69
C SER A 69 -2.21 9.97 22.54
N LEU A 70 -1.25 10.80 22.13
CA LEU A 70 -1.51 11.95 21.23
C LEU A 70 -0.64 11.97 19.97
N VAL A 71 -0.12 10.81 19.53
CA VAL A 71 0.45 10.71 18.17
C VAL A 71 -0.70 10.74 17.17
N LYS A 72 -1.08 11.95 16.74
CA LYS A 72 -2.07 12.17 15.69
C LYS A 72 -1.49 11.65 14.37
N LEU A 73 -1.90 10.43 14.00
CA LEU A 73 -1.52 9.85 12.72
C LEU A 73 -2.11 10.69 11.56
N PRO A 74 -1.43 10.74 10.40
CA PRO A 74 -1.99 11.34 9.20
C PRO A 74 -3.25 10.58 8.75
N PRO A 75 -4.14 11.21 7.97
CA PRO A 75 -5.32 10.55 7.46
C PRO A 75 -4.93 9.34 6.59
N LEU A 76 -5.71 8.26 6.68
CA LEU A 76 -5.48 7.06 5.88
C LEU A 76 -5.74 7.38 4.39
N MET A 77 -4.76 7.08 3.54
CA MET A 77 -4.90 7.21 2.07
C MET A 77 -6.04 6.35 1.51
N ARG A 78 -6.28 5.19 2.11
CA ARG A 78 -7.38 4.27 1.76
C ARG A 78 -8.19 4.00 3.02
N PRO A 79 -9.33 4.70 3.23
CA PRO A 79 -10.21 4.40 4.35
C PRO A 79 -10.73 2.97 4.21
N LYS A 80 -10.90 2.29 5.34
CA LYS A 80 -11.43 0.91 5.34
C LYS A 80 -12.86 0.95 4.81
N GLU A 81 -13.09 0.32 3.66
CA GLU A 81 -14.42 0.18 3.06
C GLU A 81 -15.29 -0.71 3.94
N VAL A 82 -16.12 -0.08 4.80
CA VAL A 82 -17.17 -0.72 5.62
C VAL A 82 -16.62 -1.76 6.63
N ASN A 83 -17.16 -1.79 7.85
CA ASN A 83 -16.85 -2.86 8.80
C ASN A 83 -17.57 -4.15 8.37
N ILE A 84 -17.07 -4.78 7.30
CA ILE A 84 -17.50 -6.11 6.88
C ILE A 84 -17.06 -7.09 7.97
N PRO A 85 -17.99 -7.78 8.67
CA PRO A 85 -17.62 -8.76 9.67
C PRO A 85 -16.82 -9.89 9.04
N ARG A 86 -15.88 -10.45 9.80
CA ARG A 86 -15.07 -11.59 9.36
C ARG A 86 -15.57 -12.84 10.07
N GLY A 87 -15.64 -13.95 9.33
CA GLY A 87 -15.97 -15.26 9.89
C GLY A 87 -17.45 -15.44 10.29
N HIS A 88 -18.36 -14.59 9.84
CA HIS A 88 -19.80 -14.72 10.13
C HIS A 88 -20.56 -15.62 9.15
N LEU A 89 -19.92 -16.05 8.07
CA LEU A 89 -20.54 -16.91 7.06
C LEU A 89 -20.29 -18.39 7.38
N ASN A 90 -21.39 -19.13 7.51
CA ASN A 90 -21.37 -20.58 7.68
C ASN A 90 -21.24 -21.31 6.33
N ALA A 91 -20.93 -22.60 6.38
CA ALA A 91 -20.84 -23.46 5.19
C ALA A 91 -22.13 -23.45 4.34
N GLU A 92 -23.29 -23.36 4.98
CA GLU A 92 -24.60 -23.27 4.31
C GLU A 92 -24.74 -22.00 3.46
N ALA A 93 -24.30 -20.85 3.99
CA ALA A 93 -24.32 -19.59 3.26
C ALA A 93 -23.36 -19.63 2.07
N ILE A 94 -22.21 -20.30 2.22
CA ILE A 94 -21.27 -20.51 1.11
C ILE A 94 -21.91 -21.38 0.03
N ALA A 95 -22.58 -22.47 0.39
CA ALA A 95 -23.31 -23.31 -0.56
C ALA A 95 -24.42 -22.51 -1.27
N GLU A 96 -25.14 -21.64 -0.57
CA GLU A 96 -26.15 -20.76 -1.19
C GLU A 96 -25.52 -19.78 -2.20
N ILE A 97 -24.37 -19.18 -1.87
CA ILE A 97 -23.62 -18.32 -2.80
C ILE A 97 -23.29 -19.06 -4.10
N GLN A 98 -22.80 -20.28 -3.99
CA GLN A 98 -22.44 -21.12 -5.14
C GLN A 98 -23.69 -21.48 -5.95
N ASN A 99 -24.76 -21.90 -5.28
CA ASN A 99 -26.02 -22.26 -5.90
C ASN A 99 -26.65 -21.08 -6.66
N LEU A 100 -26.67 -19.89 -6.08
CA LEU A 100 -27.24 -18.70 -6.73
C LEU A 100 -26.47 -18.30 -7.99
N ASN A 101 -25.13 -18.36 -7.95
CA ASN A 101 -24.31 -18.06 -9.11
C ASN A 101 -24.41 -19.13 -10.20
N ASN A 102 -24.50 -20.41 -9.83
CA ASN A 102 -24.68 -21.51 -10.78
C ASN A 102 -26.05 -21.48 -11.48
N LYS A 103 -27.08 -21.01 -10.78
CA LYS A 103 -28.40 -20.77 -11.37
C LYS A 103 -28.37 -19.66 -12.42
N ASP A 104 -27.95 -18.46 -12.03
CA ASP A 104 -27.95 -17.29 -12.92
C ASP A 104 -26.73 -16.36 -12.68
N PRO A 105 -25.60 -16.59 -13.37
CA PRO A 105 -24.38 -15.81 -13.17
C PRO A 105 -24.49 -14.35 -13.67
N ASN A 106 -25.48 -14.06 -14.51
CA ASN A 106 -25.76 -12.69 -14.98
C ASN A 106 -26.51 -11.87 -13.93
N THR A 107 -27.47 -12.48 -13.25
CA THR A 107 -28.29 -11.82 -12.23
C THR A 107 -27.56 -11.73 -10.90
N TRP A 108 -26.88 -12.81 -10.50
CA TRP A 108 -26.15 -12.94 -9.24
C TRP A 108 -24.66 -12.63 -9.41
N THR A 109 -24.36 -11.37 -9.73
CA THR A 109 -22.97 -10.90 -9.81
C THR A 109 -22.28 -10.89 -8.44
N ASN A 110 -20.94 -10.98 -8.42
CA ASN A 110 -20.13 -10.91 -7.18
C ASN A 110 -20.54 -9.76 -6.27
N ARG A 111 -20.78 -8.57 -6.82
CA ARG A 111 -21.15 -7.38 -6.04
C ARG A 111 -22.58 -7.47 -5.48
N LYS A 112 -23.49 -8.22 -6.10
CA LYS A 112 -24.84 -8.44 -5.59
C LYS A 112 -24.83 -9.49 -4.46
N LEU A 113 -24.08 -10.58 -4.66
CA LEU A 113 -23.87 -11.60 -3.63
C LEU A 113 -23.14 -11.03 -2.40
N ALA A 114 -22.09 -10.25 -2.60
CA ALA A 114 -21.36 -9.56 -1.53
C ALA A 114 -22.28 -8.69 -0.67
N ARG A 115 -23.21 -7.96 -1.31
CA ARG A 115 -24.21 -7.16 -0.60
C ARG A 115 -25.24 -8.02 0.13
N LYS A 116 -25.73 -9.11 -0.49
CA LYS A 116 -26.71 -10.01 0.11
C LYS A 116 -26.17 -10.68 1.39
N PHE A 117 -24.93 -11.19 1.33
CA PHE A 117 -24.29 -11.91 2.43
C PHE A 117 -23.42 -11.03 3.34
N ASN A 118 -23.45 -9.70 3.12
CA ASN A 118 -22.63 -8.72 3.84
C ASN A 118 -21.16 -9.16 3.95
N CYS A 119 -20.54 -9.47 2.82
CA CYS A 119 -19.17 -9.96 2.73
C CYS A 119 -18.38 -9.26 1.61
N SER A 120 -17.06 -9.46 1.55
CA SER A 120 -16.23 -8.86 0.50
C SER A 120 -16.52 -9.49 -0.87
N SER A 121 -16.50 -8.68 -1.93
CA SER A 121 -16.62 -9.17 -3.30
C SER A 121 -15.47 -10.11 -3.71
N GLU A 122 -14.30 -9.94 -3.09
CA GLU A 122 -13.16 -10.83 -3.26
C GLU A 122 -13.43 -12.19 -2.63
N PHE A 123 -14.03 -12.21 -1.44
CA PHE A 123 -14.41 -13.45 -0.76
C PHE A 123 -15.40 -14.26 -1.60
N VAL A 124 -16.41 -13.61 -2.18
CA VAL A 124 -17.34 -14.26 -3.11
C VAL A 124 -16.58 -14.83 -4.32
N SER A 125 -15.63 -14.09 -4.89
CA SER A 125 -14.79 -14.60 -5.99
C SER A 125 -14.03 -15.86 -5.60
N VAL A 126 -13.54 -15.97 -4.35
CA VAL A 126 -12.90 -17.19 -3.85
C VAL A 126 -13.90 -18.33 -3.74
N CYS A 127 -15.07 -18.13 -3.12
CA CYS A 127 -16.11 -19.15 -3.00
C CYS A 127 -16.53 -19.74 -4.35
N LEU A 128 -16.61 -18.89 -5.39
CA LEU A 128 -17.01 -19.31 -6.73
C LEU A 128 -15.91 -20.04 -7.50
N ARG A 129 -14.62 -19.77 -7.24
CA ARG A 129 -13.52 -20.56 -7.83
C ARG A 129 -13.56 -22.02 -7.40
N HIS A 130 -14.01 -22.28 -6.17
CA HIS A 130 -14.13 -23.62 -5.61
C HIS A 130 -15.49 -24.29 -5.86
N ALA A 131 -16.41 -23.60 -6.54
CA ALA A 131 -17.79 -24.05 -6.75
C ALA A 131 -17.96 -25.10 -7.87
N GLY A 132 -16.88 -25.53 -8.51
CA GLY A 132 -16.89 -26.55 -9.57
C GLY A 132 -17.56 -26.17 -10.90
N GLY A 133 -18.19 -24.98 -11.01
CA GLY A 133 -18.75 -24.50 -12.27
C GLY A 133 -17.65 -24.08 -13.25
N ASP A 134 -17.86 -24.31 -14.56
CA ASP A 134 -16.91 -23.89 -15.61
C ASP A 134 -17.03 -22.37 -15.89
N PRO A 135 -16.07 -21.54 -15.46
CA PRO A 135 -16.12 -20.11 -15.70
C PRO A 135 -15.59 -19.73 -17.08
N SER A 136 -15.10 -20.68 -17.88
CA SER A 136 -14.31 -20.42 -19.08
C SER A 136 -15.10 -19.68 -20.15
N ARG A 137 -16.36 -20.08 -20.39
CA ARG A 137 -17.24 -19.40 -21.33
C ARG A 137 -17.43 -17.93 -20.97
N ARG A 138 -17.76 -17.63 -19.71
CA ARG A 138 -17.98 -16.25 -19.26
C ARG A 138 -16.69 -15.43 -19.31
N LYS A 139 -15.55 -16.03 -18.94
CA LYS A 139 -14.24 -15.37 -19.07
C LYS A 139 -13.94 -15.02 -20.52
N ALA A 140 -14.22 -15.92 -21.47
CA ALA A 140 -14.05 -15.67 -22.89
C ALA A 140 -14.98 -14.54 -23.39
N GLU A 141 -16.26 -14.53 -22.99
CA GLU A 141 -17.21 -13.47 -23.33
C GLU A 141 -16.76 -12.10 -22.78
N VAL A 142 -16.29 -12.04 -21.53
CA VAL A 142 -15.78 -10.80 -20.91
C VAL A 142 -14.51 -10.34 -21.60
N LYS A 143 -13.61 -11.27 -21.94
CA LYS A 143 -12.39 -10.98 -22.69
C LYS A 143 -12.73 -10.39 -24.07
N ALA A 144 -13.60 -11.03 -24.83
CA ALA A 144 -14.03 -10.54 -26.15
C ALA A 144 -14.66 -9.12 -26.08
N LYS A 145 -15.42 -8.81 -25.03
CA LYS A 145 -15.93 -7.44 -24.80
C LYS A 145 -14.81 -6.44 -24.53
N TRP A 146 -13.81 -6.82 -23.74
CA TRP A 146 -12.63 -5.98 -23.50
C TRP A 146 -11.81 -5.78 -24.76
N ASP A 147 -11.54 -6.85 -25.53
CA ASP A 147 -10.81 -6.80 -26.79
C ASP A 147 -11.52 -5.87 -27.80
N PHE A 148 -12.86 -5.94 -27.86
CA PHE A 148 -13.67 -5.01 -28.65
C PHE A 148 -13.47 -3.57 -28.18
N VAL A 149 -13.60 -3.29 -26.89
CA VAL A 149 -13.40 -1.94 -26.34
C VAL A 149 -11.98 -1.43 -26.60
N GLU A 150 -10.98 -2.30 -26.51
CA GLU A 150 -9.58 -1.98 -26.78
C GLU A 150 -9.33 -1.67 -28.26
N SER A 151 -9.96 -2.40 -29.18
CA SER A 151 -9.89 -2.13 -30.62
C SER A 151 -10.43 -0.75 -31.00
N GLN A 152 -11.35 -0.20 -30.20
CA GLN A 152 -11.91 1.14 -30.40
C GLN A 152 -11.00 2.26 -29.86
N TRP A 153 -9.85 1.94 -29.23
CA TRP A 153 -8.96 2.96 -28.71
C TRP A 153 -8.14 3.61 -29.83
N GLY A 154 -8.22 4.95 -29.91
CA GLY A 154 -7.32 5.73 -30.77
C GLY A 154 -5.86 5.69 -30.29
N PRO A 155 -4.89 6.11 -31.15
CA PRO A 155 -3.46 5.98 -30.89
C PRO A 155 -2.99 6.61 -29.57
N ARG A 156 -3.52 7.80 -29.23
CA ARG A 156 -3.19 8.52 -28.00
C ARG A 156 -3.60 7.74 -26.74
N ARG A 157 -4.80 7.14 -26.75
CA ARG A 157 -5.31 6.37 -25.60
C ARG A 157 -4.55 5.07 -25.42
N LYS A 158 -4.24 4.37 -26.51
CA LYS A 158 -3.44 3.15 -26.49
C LYS A 158 -2.06 3.40 -25.88
N LYS A 159 -1.31 4.39 -26.40
CA LYS A 159 0.00 4.79 -25.86
C LYS A 159 -0.05 5.12 -24.36
N ALA A 160 -1.05 5.90 -23.93
CA ALA A 160 -1.21 6.26 -22.51
C ALA A 160 -1.48 5.06 -21.60
N ARG A 161 -2.15 4.00 -22.10
CA ARG A 161 -2.41 2.76 -21.35
C ARG A 161 -1.15 1.90 -21.25
N GLU A 162 -0.40 1.78 -22.34
CA GLU A 162 0.91 1.11 -22.37
C GLU A 162 1.90 1.79 -21.41
N ASP A 163 2.00 3.13 -21.44
CA ASP A 163 2.88 3.88 -20.53
C ASP A 163 2.45 3.78 -19.07
N ARG A 164 1.14 3.63 -18.80
CA ARG A 164 0.65 3.34 -17.44
C ARG A 164 1.10 1.97 -16.96
N GLN A 165 1.07 0.96 -17.82
CA GLN A 165 1.52 -0.38 -17.48
C GLN A 165 3.03 -0.37 -17.19
N LYS A 166 3.83 0.28 -18.06
CA LYS A 166 5.28 0.43 -17.85
C LYS A 166 5.61 1.10 -16.52
N ARG A 167 4.88 2.15 -16.13
CA ARG A 167 5.07 2.82 -14.82
C ARG A 167 4.75 1.90 -13.64
N TRP A 168 3.74 1.05 -13.79
CA TRP A 168 3.41 0.06 -12.76
C TRP A 168 4.50 -1.01 -12.66
N ASP A 169 5.00 -1.49 -13.79
CA ASP A 169 6.05 -2.51 -13.86
C ASP A 169 7.41 -1.97 -13.39
N ALA A 170 7.71 -0.69 -13.62
CA ALA A 170 8.88 0.00 -13.08
C ALA A 170 8.76 0.15 -11.56
N ALA A 171 7.62 0.66 -11.07
CA ALA A 171 7.39 0.81 -9.63
C ALA A 171 7.47 -0.52 -8.86
N LEU A 172 7.03 -1.65 -9.43
CA LEU A 172 7.17 -2.97 -8.81
C LEU A 172 8.62 -3.47 -8.73
N ARG A 173 9.49 -2.95 -9.60
CA ARG A 173 10.92 -3.24 -9.64
C ARG A 173 11.77 -2.20 -8.90
N ASP A 174 11.11 -1.26 -8.20
CA ASP A 174 11.74 -0.11 -7.54
C ASP A 174 12.56 0.78 -8.51
N GLU A 175 12.09 0.92 -9.77
CA GLU A 175 12.65 1.78 -10.84
C GLU A 175 11.80 3.03 -11.14
#